data_AF-G4WFC2-F1
#
_entry.id   AF-G4WFC2-F1
#
_cell.length_a   1.000
_cell.length_b   1.000
_cell.length_c   1.000
_cell.angle_alpha   90.00
_cell.angle_beta   90.00
_cell.angle_gamma   90.00
#
_symmetry.space_group_name_H-M   'P 1'
#
loop_
_entity.id
_entity.type
_entity.pdbx_description
1 polymer ?
#
loop_
_entity_poly.entity_id
_entity_poly.type
_entity_poly.pdbx_seq_one_letter_code
_entity_poly.pdbx_strand_id
1 'polypeptide(L)'
;TFDVSTKTGGPFGTMKNPAEQAHGANAGLDIAVRMLEPVKEEFPILSYADLYQLAGVVAVEVTGGPEIPFHPGREDKPQPPPEGRLPDATKGSDHLRQVFGKQMGLSDQDIV
;
A
#
# COMPACT_ATOMS: atom_id res chain seq x y z
N THR A 1 3.48 -2.34 4.05
CA THR A 1 4.57 -1.91 4.96
C THR A 1 4.14 -1.74 6.42
N PHE A 2 2.88 -2.02 6.78
CA PHE A 2 2.41 -1.88 8.16
C PHE A 2 3.10 -2.89 9.08
N ASP A 3 3.39 -2.44 10.30
CA ASP A 3 3.88 -3.25 11.42
C ASP A 3 2.95 -3.08 12.63
N VAL A 4 2.30 -4.18 13.04
CA VAL A 4 1.30 -4.17 14.12
C VAL A 4 1.89 -3.80 15.48
N SER A 5 3.16 -4.15 15.72
CA SER A 5 3.81 -3.96 17.03
C SER A 5 4.14 -2.50 17.30
N THR A 6 4.61 -1.79 16.27
CA THR A 6 5.03 -0.39 16.34
C THR A 6 3.99 0.58 15.80
N LYS A 7 2.95 0.08 15.11
CA LYS A 7 1.92 0.87 14.42
C LYS A 7 2.49 1.86 13.40
N THR A 8 3.57 1.45 12.72
CA THR A 8 4.28 2.25 11.71
C THR A 8 4.06 1.70 10.30
N GLY A 9 4.24 2.54 9.27
CA GLY A 9 3.92 2.20 7.88
C GLY A 9 2.42 2.04 7.65
N GLY A 10 2.03 1.37 6.56
CA GLY A 10 0.64 1.16 6.17
C GLY A 10 0.16 2.14 5.09
N PRO A 11 -1.16 2.11 4.75
CA PRO A 11 -1.71 2.85 3.62
C PRO A 11 -1.95 4.33 3.96
N PHE A 12 -0.88 5.08 4.25
CA PHE A 12 -0.96 6.48 4.69
C PHE A 12 -0.28 7.45 3.70
N GLY A 13 -0.39 7.14 2.40
CA GLY A 13 0.03 8.05 1.33
C GLY A 13 1.53 8.33 1.22
N THR A 14 2.37 7.60 1.94
CA THR A 14 3.83 7.80 1.96
C THR A 14 4.53 7.30 0.70
N MET A 15 3.89 6.42 -0.08
CA MET A 15 4.40 5.92 -1.38
C MET A 15 4.67 7.01 -2.43
N LYS A 16 4.11 8.21 -2.27
CA LYS A 16 4.44 9.37 -3.12
C LYS A 16 5.83 9.95 -2.82
N ASN A 17 6.41 9.61 -1.67
CA ASN A 17 7.68 10.17 -1.23
C ASN A 17 8.84 9.50 -1.97
N PRO A 18 9.79 10.28 -2.54
CA PRO A 18 10.93 9.71 -3.28
C PRO A 18 11.74 8.68 -2.49
N ALA A 19 11.85 8.86 -1.16
CA ALA A 19 12.54 7.93 -0.29
C ALA A 19 11.90 6.53 -0.26
N GLU A 20 10.56 6.44 -0.24
CA GLU A 20 9.87 5.14 -0.28
C GLU A 20 9.85 4.55 -1.69
N GLN A 21 9.78 5.39 -2.73
CA GLN A 21 9.90 4.96 -4.12
C GLN A 21 11.28 4.37 -4.44
N ALA A 22 12.32 4.84 -3.76
CA ALA A 22 13.68 4.34 -3.93
C ALA A 22 13.92 2.95 -3.32
N HIS A 23 12.97 2.41 -2.54
CA HIS A 23 13.08 1.04 -2.03
C HIS A 23 13.09 0.04 -3.20
N GLY A 24 13.96 -0.95 -3.17
CA GLY A 24 14.16 -1.88 -4.29
C GLY A 24 12.90 -2.66 -4.66
N ALA A 25 12.07 -3.01 -3.67
CA ALA A 25 10.79 -3.70 -3.90
C ALA A 25 9.71 -2.81 -4.54
N ASN A 26 9.91 -1.49 -4.59
CA ASN A 26 8.98 -0.52 -5.17
C ASN A 26 9.39 -0.04 -6.57
N ALA A 27 10.40 -0.67 -7.19
CA ALA A 27 10.89 -0.30 -8.51
C ALA A 27 9.74 -0.23 -9.54
N GLY A 28 9.60 0.94 -10.18
CA GLY A 28 8.57 1.22 -11.20
C GLY A 28 7.26 1.82 -10.67
N LEU A 29 7.04 1.88 -9.36
CA LEU A 29 5.81 2.48 -8.80
C LEU A 29 5.78 4.02 -8.91
N ASP A 30 6.90 4.67 -9.20
CA ASP A 30 6.96 6.09 -9.56
C ASP A 30 6.08 6.40 -10.79
N ILE A 31 5.99 5.45 -11.74
CA ILE A 31 5.14 5.57 -12.92
C ILE A 31 3.67 5.64 -12.51
N ALA A 32 3.23 4.75 -11.62
CA ALA A 32 1.84 4.71 -11.14
C ALA A 32 1.47 5.97 -10.36
N VAL A 33 2.36 6.46 -9.49
CA VAL A 33 2.19 7.73 -8.77
C VAL A 33 2.01 8.88 -9.77
N ARG A 34 2.89 8.99 -10.76
CA ARG A 34 2.82 10.03 -11.80
C ARG A 34 1.53 9.95 -12.62
N MET A 35 1.03 8.75 -12.91
CA MET A 35 -0.23 8.56 -13.65
C MET A 35 -1.47 8.99 -12.86
N LEU A 36 -1.44 8.87 -11.54
CA LEU A 36 -2.56 9.28 -10.67
C LEU A 36 -2.51 10.77 -10.29
N GLU A 37 -1.37 11.45 -10.47
CA GLU A 37 -1.21 12.85 -10.08
C GLU A 37 -2.25 13.79 -10.72
N PRO A 38 -2.56 13.72 -12.03
CA PRO A 38 -3.59 14.58 -12.61
C PRO A 38 -4.98 14.38 -11.98
N VAL A 39 -5.32 13.13 -11.61
CA VAL A 39 -6.56 12.84 -10.89
C VAL A 39 -6.51 13.41 -9.49
N LYS A 40 -5.37 13.28 -8.80
CA LYS A 40 -5.19 13.86 -7.45
C LYS A 40 -5.36 15.37 -7.43
N GLU A 41 -4.89 16.07 -8.48
CA GLU A 41 -5.01 17.51 -8.64
C GLU A 41 -6.48 17.97 -8.76
N GLU A 42 -7.33 17.17 -9.41
CA GLU A 42 -8.77 17.42 -9.51
C GLU A 42 -9.50 17.24 -8.15
N PHE A 43 -8.95 16.43 -7.26
CA PHE A 43 -9.55 16.12 -5.94
C PHE A 43 -8.62 16.52 -4.77
N PRO A 44 -8.40 17.83 -4.53
CA PRO A 44 -7.49 18.30 -3.49
C PRO A 44 -7.96 17.93 -2.07
N ILE A 45 -9.27 17.69 -1.87
CA ILE A 45 -9.85 17.28 -0.58
C ILE A 45 -9.46 15.86 -0.17
N LEU A 46 -9.16 14.98 -1.13
CA LEU A 46 -8.77 13.60 -0.85
C LEU A 46 -7.29 13.55 -0.43
N SER A 47 -6.99 12.77 0.60
CA SER A 47 -5.61 12.39 0.90
C SER A 47 -5.06 11.49 -0.20
N TYR A 48 -3.74 11.48 -0.38
CA TYR A 48 -3.11 10.48 -1.25
C TYR A 48 -3.36 9.06 -0.73
N ALA A 49 -3.40 8.89 0.59
CA ALA A 49 -3.75 7.65 1.25
C ALA A 49 -5.08 7.07 0.75
N ASP A 50 -6.16 7.85 0.77
CA ASP A 50 -7.46 7.38 0.31
C ASP A 50 -7.51 7.25 -1.21
N LEU A 51 -6.91 8.17 -1.96
CA LEU A 51 -6.86 8.07 -3.43
C LEU A 51 -6.21 6.76 -3.88
N TYR A 52 -5.06 6.39 -3.31
CA TYR A 52 -4.35 5.17 -3.69
C TYR A 52 -5.12 3.90 -3.30
N GLN A 53 -5.79 3.90 -2.15
CA GLN A 53 -6.63 2.77 -1.76
C GLN A 53 -7.85 2.64 -2.66
N LEU A 54 -8.50 3.77 -3.02
CA LEU A 54 -9.62 3.78 -3.94
C LEU A 54 -9.20 3.32 -5.35
N ALA A 55 -8.03 3.75 -5.83
CA ALA A 55 -7.48 3.27 -7.10
C ALA A 55 -7.29 1.75 -7.12
N GLY A 56 -6.85 1.16 -6.00
CA GLY A 56 -6.75 -0.30 -5.84
C GLY A 56 -8.12 -1.00 -5.89
N VAL A 57 -9.12 -0.46 -5.19
CA VAL A 57 -10.51 -0.96 -5.22
C VAL A 57 -11.06 -0.94 -6.64
N VAL A 58 -10.94 0.21 -7.33
CA VAL A 58 -11.43 0.39 -8.70
C VAL A 58 -10.69 -0.52 -9.68
N ALA A 59 -9.38 -0.74 -9.51
CA ALA A 59 -8.61 -1.64 -10.37
C ALA A 59 -9.12 -3.10 -10.31
N VAL A 60 -9.53 -3.56 -9.13
CA VAL A 60 -10.16 -4.89 -8.96
C VAL A 60 -11.53 -4.92 -9.63
N GLU A 61 -12.38 -3.93 -9.35
CA GLU A 61 -13.74 -3.87 -9.88
C GLU A 61 -13.77 -3.78 -11.42
N VAL A 62 -12.98 -2.89 -12.02
CA VAL A 62 -12.98 -2.64 -13.48
C VAL A 62 -12.47 -3.84 -14.28
N THR A 63 -11.71 -4.74 -13.65
CA THR A 63 -11.23 -5.98 -14.26
C THR A 63 -12.19 -7.17 -14.04
N GLY A 64 -13.37 -6.92 -13.46
CA GLY A 64 -14.42 -7.92 -13.21
C GLY A 64 -14.27 -8.68 -11.90
N GLY A 65 -13.44 -8.18 -10.97
CA GLY A 65 -13.31 -8.70 -9.62
C GLY A 65 -14.50 -8.34 -8.71
N PRO A 66 -14.42 -8.71 -7.42
CA PRO A 66 -15.46 -8.38 -6.44
C PRO A 66 -15.50 -6.89 -6.12
N GLU A 67 -16.68 -6.41 -5.71
CA GLU A 67 -16.82 -5.09 -5.09
C GLU A 67 -16.20 -5.11 -3.68
N ILE A 68 -15.13 -4.33 -3.48
CA ILE A 68 -14.45 -4.21 -2.18
C ILE A 68 -14.98 -2.97 -1.44
N PRO A 69 -15.54 -3.11 -0.22
CA PRO A 69 -16.03 -1.96 0.53
C PRO A 69 -14.95 -0.92 0.80
N PHE A 70 -15.18 0.32 0.36
CA PHE A 70 -14.29 1.45 0.60
C PHE A 70 -14.82 2.36 1.71
N HIS A 71 -13.96 2.67 2.67
CA HIS A 71 -14.25 3.62 3.75
C HIS A 71 -13.19 4.73 3.71
N PRO A 72 -13.59 6.00 3.51
CA PRO A 72 -12.66 7.14 3.51
C PRO A 72 -12.27 7.54 4.94
N GLY A 73 -11.28 8.43 5.05
CA GLY A 73 -10.82 9.02 6.30
C GLY A 73 -9.36 8.73 6.65
N ARG A 74 -8.57 8.18 5.72
CA ARG A 74 -7.12 8.00 5.97
C ARG A 74 -6.42 9.34 5.84
N GLU A 75 -5.61 9.66 6.83
CA GLU A 75 -4.72 10.82 6.78
C GLU A 75 -3.38 10.46 6.14
N ASP A 76 -2.81 11.41 5.40
CA ASP A 76 -1.44 11.29 4.90
C ASP A 76 -0.44 11.42 6.04
N LYS A 77 0.48 10.45 6.15
CA LYS A 77 1.60 10.53 7.10
C LYS A 77 2.83 11.13 6.43
N PRO A 78 3.66 11.90 7.17
CA PRO A 78 4.81 12.57 6.58
C PRO A 78 6.00 11.62 6.38
N GLN A 79 6.25 10.69 7.32
CA GLN A 79 7.43 9.82 7.26
C GLN A 79 7.10 8.47 6.62
N PRO A 80 7.86 8.04 5.60
CA PRO A 80 7.75 6.69 5.07
C PRO A 80 8.28 5.65 6.08
N PRO A 81 7.81 4.40 6.00
CA PRO A 81 8.37 3.30 6.78
C PRO A 81 9.80 2.96 6.31
N PRO A 82 10.59 2.25 7.14
CA PRO A 82 11.87 1.71 6.69
C PRO A 82 11.67 0.67 5.58
N GLU A 83 12.66 0.56 4.70
CA GLU A 83 12.74 -0.48 3.67
C GLU A 83 12.77 -1.91 4.27
N GLY A 84 12.43 -2.91 3.45
CA GLY A 84 12.59 -4.33 3.80
C GLY A 84 11.35 -4.99 4.42
N ARG A 85 10.23 -4.26 4.50
CA ARG A 85 8.95 -4.75 5.04
C ARG A 85 8.03 -5.43 4.04
N LEU A 86 8.38 -5.42 2.75
CA LEU A 86 7.64 -6.12 1.68
C LEU A 86 8.16 -7.56 1.52
N PRO A 87 7.30 -8.50 1.10
CA PRO A 87 7.70 -9.89 0.93
C PRO A 87 8.76 -10.05 -0.16
N ASP A 88 9.57 -11.09 -0.01
CA ASP A 88 10.63 -11.45 -0.96
C ASP A 88 10.13 -12.65 -1.77
N ALA A 89 10.05 -12.49 -3.09
CA ALA A 89 9.50 -13.48 -3.99
C ALA A 89 10.33 -14.77 -4.08
N THR A 90 11.58 -14.76 -3.60
CA THR A 90 12.47 -15.94 -3.61
C THR A 90 12.34 -16.80 -2.35
N LYS A 91 11.55 -16.36 -1.36
CA LYS A 91 11.36 -17.07 -0.10
C LYS A 91 10.02 -17.82 -0.03
N GLY A 92 9.93 -18.77 0.91
CA GLY A 92 8.77 -19.65 1.07
C GLY A 92 7.76 -19.22 2.14
N SER A 93 6.89 -20.15 2.53
CA SER A 93 5.74 -19.90 3.41
C SER A 93 6.08 -19.35 4.81
N ASP A 94 7.24 -19.70 5.37
CA ASP A 94 7.69 -19.14 6.66
C ASP A 94 7.91 -17.63 6.58
N HIS A 95 8.46 -17.16 5.46
CA HIS A 95 8.65 -15.73 5.19
C HIS A 95 7.30 -15.04 4.99
N LEU A 96 6.36 -15.67 4.28
CA LEU A 96 5.01 -15.14 4.13
C LEU A 96 4.32 -14.96 5.50
N ARG A 97 4.38 -15.96 6.38
CA ARG A 97 3.80 -15.85 7.73
C ARG A 97 4.52 -14.82 8.60
N GLN A 98 5.82 -14.62 8.41
CA GLN A 98 6.55 -13.55 9.09
C GLN A 98 6.05 -12.16 8.64
N VAL A 99 5.89 -11.96 7.33
CA VAL A 99 5.51 -10.67 6.75
C VAL A 99 4.01 -10.40 6.94
N PHE A 100 3.14 -11.25 6.43
CA PHE A 100 1.69 -11.03 6.47
C PHE A 100 1.10 -11.33 7.85
N GLY A 101 1.53 -12.42 8.49
CA GLY A 101 1.02 -12.80 9.81
C GLY A 101 1.60 -11.95 10.93
N LYS A 102 2.89 -12.12 11.24
CA LYS A 102 3.52 -11.49 12.41
C LYS A 102 3.65 -9.96 12.28
N GLN A 103 4.01 -9.46 11.09
CA GLN A 103 4.23 -8.03 10.89
C GLN A 103 2.92 -7.29 10.53
N MET A 104 2.11 -7.78 9.58
CA MET A 104 0.87 -7.08 9.19
C MET A 104 -0.37 -7.45 10.02
N GLY A 105 -0.38 -8.60 10.70
CA GLY A 105 -1.51 -9.06 11.52
C GLY A 105 -2.61 -9.77 10.74
N LEU A 106 -2.32 -10.28 9.55
CA LEU A 106 -3.27 -11.00 8.70
C LEU A 106 -3.29 -12.50 9.02
N SER A 107 -4.38 -13.18 8.66
CA SER A 107 -4.55 -14.62 8.84
C SER A 107 -3.92 -15.42 7.70
N ASP A 108 -3.73 -16.74 7.88
CA ASP A 108 -3.31 -17.63 6.79
C ASP A 108 -4.34 -17.67 5.64
N GLN A 109 -5.62 -17.39 5.90
CA GLN A 109 -6.64 -17.27 4.86
C GLN A 109 -6.43 -16.01 4.01
N ASP A 110 -5.97 -14.91 4.60
CA ASP A 110 -5.70 -13.67 3.86
C ASP A 110 -4.40 -13.75 3.03
N ILE A 111 -3.52 -14.72 3.34
CA ILE A 111 -2.27 -14.96 2.60
C ILE A 111 -2.53 -15.68 1.26
N VAL A 112 -3.65 -16.40 1.14
CA VAL A 112 -3.97 -17.30 0.01
C VAL A 112 -4.93 -16.66 -0.98
#